data_AF-Q7P8I0-F1
#
_entry.id   AF-Q7P8I0-F1
#
_cell.length_a   1.000
_cell.length_b   1.000
_cell.length_c   1.000
_cell.angle_alpha   90.00
_cell.angle_beta   90.00
_cell.angle_gamma   90.00
#
_symmetry.space_group_name_H-M   'P 1'
#
loop_
_entity.id
_entity.type
_entity.pdbx_description
1 polymer ?
#
loop_
_entity_poly.entity_id
_entity_poly.type
_entity_poly.pdbx_seq_one_letter_code
_entity_poly.pdbx_strand_id
1 'polypeptide(L)'
;MRFFPSWMELYLEDFSSLYDELKDKKYFKSLCGGHSKKELLEYYKKELRIAKDLEVEYVVFHACNVKVTEAMTYDFKYSDKEVLDAVILIINEIFEDGEYDFKLLFENLWWSGLRLTNKEEIEYLLNGVKYKNVGFILDTGHMINNNRNIKNSKEGIEYIKKNIENLGEYKNLIYGIHLNYSLSGEYVNKSIKENKEKNLSIEEIMKNVYQHVGNIDYHDPFEDKEIIEVINSLPIKYLVFELIGNTREELENKIQRQWEIFK
;
A
#
# COMPACT_ATOMS: atom_id res chain seq x y z
N MET A 1 -1.67 6.38 -8.50
CA MET A 1 -2.89 5.81 -9.11
C MET A 1 -3.89 5.51 -8.01
N ARG A 2 -5.19 5.58 -8.29
CA ARG A 2 -6.23 5.31 -7.29
C ARG A 2 -6.05 3.91 -6.69
N PHE A 3 -6.03 3.80 -5.37
CA PHE A 3 -6.07 2.50 -4.71
C PHE A 3 -7.50 1.97 -4.65
N PHE A 4 -7.68 0.74 -5.12
CA PHE A 4 -8.89 -0.07 -4.95
C PHE A 4 -8.48 -1.29 -4.13
N PRO A 5 -8.98 -1.51 -2.90
CA PRO A 5 -8.49 -2.59 -2.04
C PRO A 5 -8.90 -4.00 -2.49
N SER A 6 -10.12 -4.16 -3.04
CA SER A 6 -10.71 -5.46 -3.42
C SER A 6 -10.78 -5.64 -4.94
N TRP A 7 -9.74 -5.25 -5.67
CA TRP A 7 -9.75 -5.21 -7.13
C TRP A 7 -9.58 -6.59 -7.80
N MET A 8 -8.92 -7.54 -7.12
CA MET A 8 -8.45 -8.79 -7.72
C MET A 8 -9.60 -9.71 -8.17
N GLU A 9 -10.63 -9.93 -7.35
CA GLU A 9 -11.82 -10.69 -7.75
C GLU A 9 -12.49 -10.12 -9.01
N LEU A 10 -12.56 -8.79 -9.12
CA LEU A 10 -13.14 -8.13 -10.29
C LEU A 10 -12.27 -8.33 -11.53
N TYR A 11 -10.95 -8.27 -11.36
CA TYR A 11 -9.99 -8.49 -12.44
C TYR A 11 -9.96 -9.94 -12.93
N LEU A 12 -10.06 -10.91 -12.02
CA LEU A 12 -10.14 -12.34 -12.32
C LEU A 12 -11.54 -12.80 -12.76
N GLU A 13 -12.52 -11.89 -12.76
CA GLU A 13 -13.92 -12.17 -13.07
C GLU A 13 -14.56 -13.23 -12.15
N ASP A 14 -14.05 -13.36 -10.92
CA ASP A 14 -14.64 -14.19 -9.84
C ASP A 14 -15.80 -13.45 -9.16
N PHE A 15 -16.84 -13.17 -9.96
CA PHE A 15 -18.03 -12.46 -9.50
C PHE A 15 -18.81 -13.21 -8.41
N SER A 16 -18.65 -14.54 -8.33
CA SER A 16 -19.25 -15.34 -7.26
C SER A 16 -18.62 -14.97 -5.93
N SER A 17 -17.28 -15.07 -5.81
CA SER A 17 -16.60 -14.70 -4.57
C SER A 17 -16.79 -13.23 -4.21
N LEU A 18 -16.83 -12.35 -5.21
CA LEU A 18 -17.05 -10.92 -5.00
C LEU A 18 -18.45 -10.62 -4.45
N TYR A 19 -19.50 -11.23 -5.02
CA TYR A 19 -20.86 -11.06 -4.53
C TYR A 19 -21.07 -11.74 -3.19
N ASP A 20 -20.41 -12.88 -2.94
CA ASP A 20 -20.46 -13.57 -1.65
C ASP A 20 -19.86 -12.74 -0.52
N GLU A 21 -18.83 -11.93 -0.79
CA GLU A 21 -18.26 -11.00 0.17
C GLU A 21 -19.13 -9.74 0.33
N LEU A 22 -19.36 -9.01 -0.77
CA LEU A 22 -19.90 -7.65 -0.70
C LEU A 22 -21.42 -7.62 -0.57
N LYS A 23 -22.12 -8.70 -0.97
CA LYS A 23 -23.59 -8.88 -0.99
C LYS A 23 -24.40 -7.86 -1.78
N ASP A 24 -23.80 -6.75 -2.19
CA ASP A 24 -24.42 -5.62 -2.84
C ASP A 24 -23.44 -4.96 -3.83
N LYS A 25 -23.89 -4.80 -5.07
CA LYS A 25 -23.08 -4.21 -6.15
C LYS A 25 -22.77 -2.73 -5.91
N LYS A 26 -23.46 -2.05 -5.00
CA LYS A 26 -23.18 -0.63 -4.66
C LYS A 26 -21.73 -0.39 -4.24
N TYR A 27 -21.05 -1.39 -3.68
CA TYR A 27 -19.66 -1.29 -3.21
C TYR A 27 -18.61 -1.53 -4.30
N PHE A 28 -18.99 -2.13 -5.44
CA PHE A 28 -18.04 -2.59 -6.47
C PHE A 28 -17.21 -1.43 -7.01
N LYS A 29 -17.87 -0.32 -7.36
CA LYS A 29 -17.16 0.84 -7.94
C LYS A 29 -16.14 1.45 -6.96
N SER A 30 -16.48 1.55 -5.67
CA SER A 30 -15.60 2.16 -4.67
C SER A 30 -14.44 1.26 -4.23
N LEU A 31 -14.68 -0.05 -4.15
CA LEU A 31 -13.70 -1.01 -3.62
C LEU A 31 -12.89 -1.72 -4.71
N CYS A 32 -13.46 -1.89 -5.90
CA CYS A 32 -12.89 -2.72 -6.98
C CYS A 32 -12.57 -1.90 -8.24
N GLY A 33 -13.04 -0.65 -8.34
CA GLY A 33 -12.77 0.25 -9.46
C GLY A 33 -13.73 0.16 -10.66
N GLY A 34 -14.77 -0.67 -10.58
CA GLY A 34 -15.78 -0.79 -11.63
C GLY A 34 -16.75 -1.96 -11.39
N HIS A 35 -17.58 -2.26 -12.38
CA HIS A 35 -18.49 -3.42 -12.36
C HIS A 35 -18.03 -4.57 -13.27
N SER A 36 -16.91 -4.40 -13.97
CA SER A 36 -16.29 -5.42 -14.81
C SER A 36 -14.78 -5.23 -14.87
N LYS A 37 -14.06 -6.30 -15.26
CA LYS A 37 -12.62 -6.23 -15.58
C LYS A 37 -12.33 -5.07 -16.54
N LYS A 38 -13.15 -4.91 -17.58
CA LYS A 38 -13.01 -3.83 -18.58
C LYS A 38 -13.10 -2.43 -17.95
N GLU A 39 -14.08 -2.20 -17.07
CA GLU A 39 -14.22 -0.89 -16.39
C GLU A 39 -12.99 -0.56 -15.53
N LEU A 40 -12.47 -1.54 -14.78
CA LEU A 40 -11.26 -1.38 -13.97
C LEU A 40 -10.04 -1.04 -14.82
N LEU A 41 -9.83 -1.77 -15.92
CA LEU A 41 -8.72 -1.53 -16.84
C LEU A 41 -8.81 -0.15 -17.50
N GLU A 42 -9.99 0.23 -17.98
CA GLU A 42 -10.21 1.55 -18.58
C GLU A 42 -10.01 2.69 -17.57
N TYR A 43 -10.37 2.47 -16.30
CA TYR A 43 -10.09 3.43 -15.23
C TYR A 43 -8.59 3.69 -15.11
N TYR A 44 -7.79 2.64 -14.96
CA TYR A 44 -6.34 2.78 -14.82
C TYR A 44 -5.66 3.29 -16.09
N LYS A 45 -6.05 2.81 -17.28
CA LYS A 45 -5.55 3.34 -18.56
C LYS A 45 -5.85 4.84 -18.70
N LYS A 46 -7.01 5.30 -18.20
CA LYS A 46 -7.32 6.74 -18.15
C LYS A 46 -6.39 7.49 -17.19
N GLU A 47 -6.11 6.97 -16.00
CA GLU A 47 -5.15 7.60 -15.09
C GLU A 47 -3.75 7.70 -15.69
N LEU A 48 -3.29 6.66 -16.40
CA LEU A 48 -1.98 6.68 -17.08
C LEU A 48 -1.94 7.71 -18.23
N ARG A 49 -3.03 7.87 -19.00
CA ARG A 49 -3.14 8.94 -20.00
C ARG A 49 -3.08 10.32 -19.36
N ILE A 50 -3.80 10.53 -18.25
CA ILE A 50 -3.75 11.78 -17.49
C ILE A 50 -2.33 12.05 -16.97
N ALA A 51 -1.67 11.03 -16.41
CA ALA A 51 -0.29 11.14 -15.92
C ALA A 51 0.68 11.54 -17.05
N LYS A 52 0.51 10.98 -18.25
CA LYS A 52 1.26 11.36 -19.44
C LYS A 52 0.99 12.81 -19.85
N ASP A 53 -0.27 13.22 -19.93
CA ASP A 53 -0.68 14.57 -20.33
C ASP A 53 -0.20 15.64 -19.34
N LEU A 54 -0.05 15.26 -18.06
CA LEU A 54 0.50 16.10 -16.99
C LEU A 54 2.03 16.05 -16.90
N GLU A 55 2.69 15.25 -17.74
CA GLU A 55 4.15 15.06 -17.74
C GLU A 55 4.73 14.74 -16.35
N VAL A 56 4.02 13.92 -15.57
CA VAL A 56 4.45 13.58 -14.21
C VAL A 56 5.77 12.81 -14.23
N GLU A 57 6.59 12.93 -13.19
CA GLU A 57 7.84 12.17 -13.12
C GLU A 57 7.62 10.68 -12.80
N TYR A 58 6.58 10.37 -12.02
CA TYR A 58 6.24 9.02 -11.62
C TYR A 58 4.76 8.84 -11.29
N VAL A 59 4.31 7.60 -11.34
CA VAL A 59 3.03 7.12 -10.81
C VAL A 59 3.28 6.06 -9.76
N VAL A 60 2.42 6.01 -8.73
CA VAL A 60 2.48 4.99 -7.67
C VAL A 60 1.35 3.98 -7.84
N PHE A 61 1.66 2.70 -7.69
CA PHE A 61 0.70 1.60 -7.66
C PHE A 61 0.86 0.79 -6.36
N HIS A 62 -0.25 0.59 -5.66
CA HIS A 62 -0.31 -0.22 -4.45
C HIS A 62 -0.40 -1.70 -4.85
N ALA A 63 0.71 -2.43 -4.74
CA ALA A 63 0.80 -3.83 -5.15
C ALA A 63 0.22 -4.78 -4.08
N CYS A 64 -1.05 -4.58 -3.75
CA CYS A 64 -1.76 -5.25 -2.65
C CYS A 64 -3.21 -5.56 -3.05
N ASN A 65 -3.78 -6.61 -2.46
CA ASN A 65 -5.22 -6.87 -2.49
C ASN A 65 -5.68 -7.29 -1.10
N VAL A 66 -6.76 -6.68 -0.63
CA VAL A 66 -7.35 -6.96 0.68
C VAL A 66 -8.86 -6.75 0.63
N LYS A 67 -9.59 -7.80 0.98
CA LYS A 67 -11.04 -7.69 1.15
C LYS A 67 -11.37 -6.87 2.38
N VAL A 68 -12.50 -6.17 2.36
CA VAL A 68 -12.93 -5.40 3.54
C VAL A 68 -13.21 -6.31 4.73
N THR A 69 -13.61 -7.55 4.48
CA THR A 69 -13.75 -8.60 5.51
C THR A 69 -12.39 -9.06 6.04
N GLU A 70 -11.43 -9.30 5.15
CA GLU A 70 -10.05 -9.70 5.49
C GLU A 70 -9.32 -8.62 6.27
N ALA A 71 -9.55 -7.34 5.97
CA ALA A 71 -8.99 -6.23 6.73
C ALA A 71 -9.36 -6.30 8.22
N MET A 72 -10.55 -6.83 8.55
CA MET A 72 -11.04 -6.93 9.93
C MET A 72 -10.45 -8.12 10.70
N THR A 73 -10.13 -9.23 10.01
CA THR A 73 -9.78 -10.51 10.65
C THR A 73 -8.35 -10.99 10.35
N TYR A 74 -7.72 -10.47 9.30
CA TYR A 74 -6.44 -10.92 8.76
C TYR A 74 -6.45 -12.40 8.33
N ASP A 75 -7.62 -12.92 7.96
CA ASP A 75 -7.78 -14.24 7.35
C ASP A 75 -7.78 -14.11 5.83
N PHE A 76 -6.61 -13.84 5.25
CA PHE A 76 -6.44 -13.54 3.82
C PHE A 76 -6.71 -14.76 2.93
N LYS A 77 -7.50 -14.59 1.87
CA LYS A 77 -7.74 -15.62 0.84
C LYS A 77 -6.49 -15.91 0.01
N TYR A 78 -5.72 -14.88 -0.34
CA TYR A 78 -4.55 -14.99 -1.20
C TYR A 78 -3.25 -14.78 -0.44
N SER A 79 -2.24 -15.56 -0.82
CA SER A 79 -0.85 -15.33 -0.44
C SER A 79 -0.26 -14.09 -1.11
N ASP A 80 0.85 -13.58 -0.57
CA ASP A 80 1.60 -12.47 -1.18
C ASP A 80 1.94 -12.77 -2.66
N LYS A 81 2.38 -14.01 -2.94
CA LYS A 81 2.74 -14.46 -4.28
C LYS A 81 1.58 -14.46 -5.28
N GLU A 82 0.39 -14.92 -4.86
CA GLU A 82 -0.81 -14.91 -5.71
C GLU A 82 -1.29 -13.49 -6.02
N VAL A 83 -1.18 -12.58 -5.05
CA VAL A 83 -1.47 -11.16 -5.30
C VAL A 83 -0.46 -10.56 -6.27
N LEU A 84 0.84 -10.84 -6.11
CA LEU A 84 1.88 -10.37 -7.04
C LEU A 84 1.69 -10.92 -8.46
N ASP A 85 1.20 -12.15 -8.62
CA ASP A 85 0.82 -12.70 -9.93
C ASP A 85 -0.26 -11.85 -10.60
N ALA A 86 -1.32 -11.51 -9.86
CA ALA A 86 -2.36 -10.64 -10.38
C ALA A 86 -1.86 -9.22 -10.67
N VAL A 87 -0.98 -8.67 -9.81
CA VAL A 87 -0.36 -7.34 -10.01
C VAL A 87 0.42 -7.32 -11.32
N ILE A 88 1.25 -8.32 -11.59
CA ILE A 88 2.00 -8.43 -12.85
C ILE A 88 1.07 -8.44 -14.05
N LEU A 89 -0.02 -9.22 -13.99
CA LEU A 89 -1.00 -9.32 -15.08
C LEU A 89 -1.68 -7.98 -15.36
N ILE A 90 -2.25 -7.34 -14.34
CA ILE A 90 -2.98 -6.07 -14.53
C ILE A 90 -2.05 -4.95 -14.97
N ILE A 91 -0.84 -4.85 -14.41
CA ILE A 91 0.16 -3.86 -14.82
C ILE A 91 0.54 -4.05 -16.28
N ASN A 92 0.85 -5.29 -16.69
CA ASN A 92 1.19 -5.57 -18.07
C ASN A 92 0.04 -5.21 -19.03
N GLU A 93 -1.21 -5.43 -18.64
CA GLU A 93 -2.40 -5.15 -19.46
C GLU A 93 -2.74 -3.65 -19.55
N ILE A 94 -2.56 -2.87 -18.48
CA ILE A 94 -2.82 -1.42 -18.51
C ILE A 94 -1.70 -0.62 -19.18
N PHE A 95 -0.47 -1.13 -19.16
CA PHE A 95 0.69 -0.50 -19.82
C PHE A 95 0.91 -0.96 -21.27
N GLU A 96 0.21 -1.99 -21.75
CA GLU A 96 0.42 -2.59 -23.08
C GLU A 96 0.32 -1.58 -24.24
N ASP A 97 -0.65 -0.66 -24.16
CA ASP A 97 -1.00 0.26 -25.26
C ASP A 97 -0.27 1.61 -25.17
N GLY A 98 0.60 1.81 -24.17
CA GLY A 98 1.10 3.13 -23.82
C GLY A 98 2.62 3.23 -23.82
N GLU A 99 3.14 4.15 -24.63
CA GLU A 99 4.49 4.69 -24.45
C GLU A 99 4.44 5.77 -23.37
N TYR A 100 5.05 5.46 -22.22
CA TYR A 100 5.13 6.34 -21.05
C TYR A 100 6.60 6.57 -20.69
N ASP A 101 6.93 7.81 -20.30
CA ASP A 101 8.28 8.19 -19.88
C ASP A 101 8.44 8.27 -18.36
N PHE A 102 7.31 8.33 -17.63
CA PHE A 102 7.29 8.41 -16.17
C PHE A 102 7.66 7.09 -15.51
N LYS A 103 8.13 7.13 -14.26
CA LYS A 103 8.40 5.92 -13.48
C LYS A 103 7.12 5.25 -12.98
N LEU A 104 7.06 3.93 -12.99
CA LEU A 104 6.07 3.18 -12.21
C LEU A 104 6.71 2.74 -10.89
N LEU A 105 6.24 3.29 -9.78
CA LEU A 105 6.70 2.92 -8.44
C LEU A 105 5.69 2.03 -7.75
N PHE A 106 6.14 0.88 -7.27
CA PHE A 106 5.33 0.00 -6.43
C PHE A 106 5.53 0.36 -4.96
N GLU A 107 4.43 0.56 -4.25
CA GLU A 107 4.44 0.87 -2.82
C GLU A 107 4.22 -0.39 -1.98
N ASN A 108 4.95 -0.54 -0.88
CA ASN A 108 4.72 -1.63 0.07
C ASN A 108 3.48 -1.38 0.91
N LEU A 109 2.75 -2.44 1.24
CA LEU A 109 1.65 -2.44 2.20
C LEU A 109 1.95 -3.43 3.34
N TRP A 110 1.02 -3.55 4.29
CA TRP A 110 1.05 -4.54 5.37
C TRP A 110 0.05 -5.70 5.18
N TRP A 111 -0.61 -5.77 4.03
CA TRP A 111 -1.52 -6.84 3.62
C TRP A 111 -0.95 -7.65 2.45
N SER A 112 -1.68 -8.68 2.00
CA SER A 112 -1.21 -9.60 0.97
C SER A 112 -0.74 -8.88 -0.29
N GLY A 113 0.49 -9.13 -0.70
CA GLY A 113 1.13 -8.53 -1.87
C GLY A 113 2.57 -8.10 -1.59
N LEU A 114 2.95 -6.92 -2.07
CA LEU A 114 4.28 -6.37 -1.88
C LEU A 114 4.44 -5.79 -0.46
N ARG A 115 5.35 -6.35 0.33
CA ARG A 115 5.70 -5.87 1.68
C ARG A 115 7.08 -5.22 1.81
N LEU A 116 7.93 -5.37 0.78
CA LEU A 116 9.36 -5.02 0.80
C LEU A 116 10.16 -5.69 1.93
N THR A 117 9.78 -6.91 2.32
CA THR A 117 10.48 -7.71 3.34
C THR A 117 11.13 -8.98 2.76
N ASN A 118 10.85 -9.30 1.49
CA ASN A 118 11.31 -10.52 0.82
C ASN A 118 11.97 -10.18 -0.53
N LYS A 119 13.24 -10.56 -0.67
CA LYS A 119 14.03 -10.35 -1.89
C LYS A 119 13.45 -11.09 -3.10
N GLU A 120 12.96 -12.32 -2.91
CA GLU A 120 12.49 -13.19 -3.99
C GLU A 120 11.18 -12.65 -4.60
N GLU A 121 10.30 -12.08 -3.77
CA GLU A 121 9.06 -11.43 -4.22
C GLU A 121 9.34 -10.18 -5.07
N ILE A 122 10.34 -9.38 -4.68
CA ILE A 122 10.78 -8.21 -5.45
C ILE A 122 11.32 -8.65 -6.82
N GLU A 123 12.22 -9.63 -6.82
CA GLU A 123 12.78 -10.17 -8.06
C GLU A 123 11.70 -10.74 -8.97
N TYR A 124 10.74 -11.46 -8.39
CA TYR A 124 9.61 -12.01 -9.11
C TYR A 124 8.75 -10.93 -9.78
N LEU A 125 8.40 -9.87 -9.04
CA LEU A 125 7.65 -8.73 -9.57
C LEU A 125 8.40 -8.03 -10.71
N LEU A 126 9.68 -7.72 -10.52
CA LEU A 126 10.52 -7.03 -11.52
C LEU A 126 10.69 -7.84 -12.81
N ASN A 127 10.83 -9.17 -12.68
CA ASN A 127 10.96 -10.06 -13.82
C ASN A 127 9.65 -10.23 -14.59
N GLY A 128 8.51 -10.21 -13.90
CA GLY A 128 7.18 -10.35 -14.50
C GLY A 128 6.68 -9.09 -15.21
N VAL A 129 7.03 -7.90 -14.72
CA VAL A 129 6.58 -6.63 -15.30
C VAL A 129 7.34 -6.30 -16.58
N LYS A 130 6.60 -6.07 -17.66
CA LYS A 130 7.13 -5.74 -19.00
C LYS A 130 7.63 -4.30 -19.08
N TYR A 131 6.92 -3.37 -18.45
CA TYR A 131 7.34 -1.97 -18.36
C TYR A 131 8.63 -1.86 -17.55
N LYS A 132 9.70 -1.28 -18.12
CA LYS A 132 11.04 -1.36 -17.51
C LYS A 132 11.42 -0.15 -16.65
N ASN A 133 10.73 0.97 -16.79
CA ASN A 133 11.00 2.16 -15.97
C ASN A 133 10.28 2.05 -14.62
N VAL A 134 10.71 1.09 -13.80
CA VAL A 134 10.08 0.73 -12.52
C VAL A 134 10.97 1.02 -11.32
N GLY A 135 10.37 1.09 -10.14
CA GLY A 135 11.05 1.16 -8.86
C GLY A 135 10.07 1.01 -7.70
N PHE A 136 10.47 1.45 -6.51
CA PHE A 136 9.68 1.31 -5.30
C PHE A 136 9.51 2.61 -4.53
N ILE A 137 8.37 2.74 -3.85
CA ILE A 137 8.17 3.64 -2.72
C ILE A 137 8.22 2.79 -1.44
N LEU A 138 9.04 3.21 -0.48
CA LEU A 138 8.99 2.70 0.87
C LEU A 138 8.03 3.57 1.69
N ASP A 139 6.90 3.01 2.08
CA ASP A 139 6.08 3.55 3.16
C ASP A 139 6.58 3.00 4.51
N THR A 140 6.98 3.91 5.41
CA THR A 140 7.55 3.54 6.71
C THR A 140 6.49 3.06 7.71
N GLY A 141 5.28 3.61 7.69
CA GLY A 141 4.18 3.15 8.54
C GLY A 141 3.71 1.75 8.18
N HIS A 142 3.54 1.48 6.88
CA HIS A 142 3.21 0.17 6.35
C HIS A 142 4.29 -0.86 6.71
N MET A 143 5.56 -0.50 6.59
CA MET A 143 6.67 -1.38 6.97
C MET A 143 6.60 -1.74 8.46
N ILE A 144 6.35 -0.76 9.35
CA ILE A 144 6.20 -1.04 10.79
C ILE A 144 4.97 -1.93 11.05
N ASN A 145 3.87 -1.69 10.35
CA ASN A 145 2.63 -2.45 10.49
C ASN A 145 2.77 -3.94 10.08
N ASN A 146 3.80 -4.32 9.31
CA ASN A 146 4.12 -5.74 9.06
C ASN A 146 4.53 -6.51 10.33
N ASN A 147 4.97 -5.84 11.39
CA ASN A 147 5.42 -6.48 12.62
C ASN A 147 4.73 -5.90 13.87
N ARG A 148 3.65 -6.58 14.27
CA ARG A 148 2.81 -6.23 15.43
C ARG A 148 3.53 -6.32 16.80
N ASN A 149 4.76 -6.83 16.84
CA ASN A 149 5.53 -6.92 18.07
C ASN A 149 6.37 -5.67 18.36
N ILE A 150 6.55 -4.78 17.38
CA ILE A 150 7.28 -3.51 17.57
C ILE A 150 6.57 -2.67 18.63
N LYS A 151 7.34 -2.08 19.56
CA LYS A 151 6.82 -1.32 20.71
C LYS A 151 7.16 0.17 20.71
N ASN A 152 8.08 0.61 19.86
CA ASN A 152 8.56 1.99 19.82
C ASN A 152 9.24 2.31 18.48
N SER A 153 9.55 3.58 18.27
CA SER A 153 10.20 4.10 17.06
C SER A 153 11.54 3.44 16.78
N LYS A 154 12.38 3.21 17.80
CA LYS A 154 13.70 2.60 17.65
C LYS A 154 13.62 1.17 17.11
N GLU A 155 12.76 0.35 17.70
CA GLU A 155 12.48 -1.00 17.18
C GLU A 155 11.93 -0.94 15.75
N GLY A 156 11.10 0.07 15.43
CA GLY A 156 10.60 0.31 14.09
C GLY A 156 11.70 0.63 13.08
N ILE A 157 12.62 1.54 13.43
CA ILE A 157 13.76 1.92 12.60
C ILE A 157 14.68 0.72 12.36
N GLU A 158 15.01 -0.03 13.41
CA GLU A 158 15.84 -1.23 13.29
C GLU A 158 15.16 -2.31 12.43
N TYR A 159 13.83 -2.45 12.53
CA TYR A 159 13.07 -3.33 11.64
C TYR A 159 13.12 -2.85 10.18
N ILE A 160 12.98 -1.55 9.92
CA ILE A 160 13.09 -0.97 8.57
C ILE A 160 14.50 -1.20 8.00
N LYS A 161 15.56 -0.85 8.75
CA LYS A 161 16.96 -1.06 8.34
C LYS A 161 17.23 -2.53 8.00
N LYS A 162 16.80 -3.45 8.86
CA LYS A 162 16.97 -4.89 8.64
C LYS A 162 16.31 -5.35 7.34
N ASN A 163 15.07 -4.93 7.07
CA ASN A 163 14.39 -5.34 5.85
C ASN A 163 15.04 -4.74 4.61
N ILE A 164 15.44 -3.47 4.64
CA ILE A 164 16.20 -2.82 3.56
C ILE A 164 17.49 -3.58 3.23
N GLU A 165 18.27 -3.96 4.24
CA GLU A 165 19.49 -4.74 4.02
C GLU A 165 19.19 -6.13 3.44
N ASN A 166 18.10 -6.77 3.87
CA ASN A 166 17.67 -8.07 3.34
C ASN A 166 17.30 -8.00 1.84
N LEU A 167 16.92 -6.83 1.31
CA LEU A 167 16.64 -6.66 -0.13
C LEU A 167 17.91 -6.73 -0.98
N GLY A 168 19.10 -6.60 -0.37
CA GLY A 168 20.37 -6.61 -1.06
C GLY A 168 20.45 -5.48 -2.10
N GLU A 169 20.78 -5.81 -3.34
CA GLU A 169 20.92 -4.82 -4.42
C GLU A 169 19.62 -4.11 -4.80
N TYR A 170 18.46 -4.72 -4.54
CA TYR A 170 17.16 -4.14 -4.92
C TYR A 170 16.79 -2.92 -4.09
N LYS A 171 17.45 -2.68 -2.93
CA LYS A 171 17.29 -1.41 -2.20
C LYS A 171 17.67 -0.19 -3.05
N ASN A 172 18.52 -0.37 -4.06
CA ASN A 172 18.89 0.67 -5.01
C ASN A 172 17.76 1.07 -5.99
N LEU A 173 16.63 0.36 -5.96
CA LEU A 173 15.42 0.67 -6.72
C LEU A 173 14.35 1.38 -5.87
N ILE A 174 14.60 1.62 -4.58
CA ILE A 174 13.74 2.43 -3.73
C ILE A 174 14.06 3.90 -4.01
N TYR A 175 13.20 4.56 -4.79
CA TYR A 175 13.40 5.93 -5.24
C TYR A 175 12.63 6.95 -4.41
N GLY A 176 11.66 6.52 -3.63
CA GLY A 176 10.96 7.41 -2.73
C GLY A 176 10.59 6.78 -1.41
N ILE A 177 10.30 7.66 -0.46
CA ILE A 177 9.79 7.32 0.86
C ILE A 177 8.52 8.12 1.10
N HIS A 178 7.45 7.42 1.45
CA HIS A 178 6.33 8.00 2.17
C HIS A 178 6.67 7.93 3.66
N LEU A 179 7.05 9.08 4.22
CA LEU A 179 7.54 9.20 5.58
C LEU A 179 6.36 9.49 6.49
N ASN A 180 6.01 8.48 7.26
CA ASN A 180 4.96 8.52 8.27
C ASN A 180 5.23 7.45 9.35
N TYR A 181 4.56 7.56 10.48
CA TYR A 181 4.71 6.65 11.60
C TYR A 181 3.36 6.10 12.04
N SER A 182 3.26 4.77 12.01
CA SER A 182 2.08 3.99 12.41
C SER A 182 2.53 2.79 13.27
N LEU A 183 2.34 2.87 14.59
CA LEU A 183 2.66 1.81 15.56
C LEU A 183 1.38 1.21 16.14
N SER A 184 0.71 0.38 15.33
CA SER A 184 -0.64 -0.11 15.66
C SER A 184 -0.68 -1.56 16.17
N GLY A 185 0.45 -2.20 16.43
CA GLY A 185 0.52 -3.63 16.74
C GLY A 185 -0.39 -4.10 17.89
N GLU A 186 -0.49 -3.31 18.97
CA GLU A 186 -1.40 -3.60 20.08
C GLU A 186 -2.88 -3.48 19.66
N TYR A 187 -3.22 -2.41 18.96
CA TYR A 187 -4.56 -2.18 18.42
C TYR A 187 -4.98 -3.31 17.49
N VAL A 188 -4.13 -3.68 16.52
CA VAL A 188 -4.39 -4.73 15.55
C VAL A 188 -4.62 -6.08 16.23
N ASN A 189 -3.77 -6.46 17.19
CA ASN A 189 -3.92 -7.71 17.93
C ASN A 189 -5.26 -7.79 18.68
N LYS A 190 -5.66 -6.71 19.33
CA LYS A 190 -6.95 -6.61 20.02
C LYS A 190 -8.11 -6.67 19.02
N SER A 191 -8.07 -5.82 17.99
CA SER A 191 -9.16 -5.67 17.03
C SER A 191 -9.42 -6.94 16.24
N ILE A 192 -8.37 -7.62 15.75
CA ILE A 192 -8.52 -8.88 15.02
C ILE A 192 -9.18 -9.94 15.90
N LYS A 193 -8.74 -10.08 17.15
CA LYS A 193 -9.33 -11.04 18.08
C LYS A 193 -10.83 -10.78 18.26
N GLU A 194 -11.20 -9.53 18.54
CA GLU A 194 -12.60 -9.15 18.71
C GLU A 194 -13.42 -9.34 17.43
N ASN A 195 -12.85 -9.03 16.26
CA ASN A 195 -13.54 -9.15 14.98
C ASN A 195 -13.74 -10.62 14.57
N LYS A 196 -12.80 -11.52 14.88
CA LYS A 196 -12.98 -12.97 14.63
C LYS A 196 -14.09 -13.58 15.47
N GLU A 197 -14.34 -13.03 16.66
CA GLU A 197 -15.43 -13.44 17.54
C GLU A 197 -16.79 -12.85 17.10
N LYS A 198 -16.78 -11.77 16.31
CA LYS A 198 -17.97 -11.09 15.82
C LYS A 198 -18.31 -11.56 14.40
N ASN A 199 -19.51 -12.11 14.21
CA ASN A 199 -20.05 -12.36 12.87
C ASN A 199 -20.63 -11.07 12.26
N LEU A 200 -19.77 -10.09 11.98
CA LEU A 200 -20.18 -8.80 11.43
C LEU A 200 -20.80 -8.95 10.05
N SER A 201 -21.93 -8.28 9.82
CA SER A 201 -22.49 -8.11 8.49
C SER A 201 -21.61 -7.18 7.65
N ILE A 202 -21.72 -7.27 6.32
CA ILE A 202 -20.99 -6.38 5.42
C ILE A 202 -21.34 -4.89 5.66
N GLU A 203 -22.58 -4.58 6.04
CA GLU A 203 -22.99 -3.20 6.33
C GLU A 203 -22.29 -2.65 7.59
N GLU A 204 -22.14 -3.48 8.62
CA GLU A 204 -21.39 -3.12 9.84
C GLU A 204 -19.89 -2.97 9.54
N ILE A 205 -19.32 -3.83 8.70
CA ILE A 205 -17.93 -3.71 8.26
C ILE A 205 -17.75 -2.40 7.50
N MET A 206 -18.58 -2.12 6.50
CA MET A 206 -18.46 -0.91 5.68
C MET A 206 -18.64 0.38 6.47
N LYS A 207 -19.42 0.36 7.57
CA LYS A 207 -19.56 1.50 8.49
C LYS A 207 -18.27 1.79 9.27
N ASN A 208 -17.47 0.76 9.58
CA ASN A 208 -16.34 0.87 10.51
C ASN A 208 -14.96 0.69 9.84
N VAL A 209 -14.88 0.12 8.64
CA VAL A 209 -13.62 -0.29 8.01
C VAL A 209 -12.65 0.87 7.82
N TYR A 210 -13.12 2.05 7.41
CA TYR A 210 -12.26 3.22 7.25
C TYR A 210 -11.65 3.68 8.58
N GLN A 211 -12.45 3.67 9.66
CA GLN A 211 -11.94 3.97 10.99
C GLN A 211 -10.96 2.89 11.46
N HIS A 212 -11.26 1.62 11.19
CA HIS A 212 -10.38 0.50 11.53
C HIS A 212 -9.01 0.66 10.85
N VAL A 213 -8.99 0.86 9.53
CA VAL A 213 -7.76 1.08 8.76
C VAL A 213 -7.04 2.34 9.21
N GLY A 214 -7.75 3.44 9.46
CA GLY A 214 -7.16 4.67 9.99
C GLY A 214 -6.57 4.55 11.40
N ASN A 215 -6.96 3.54 12.20
CA ASN A 215 -6.33 3.24 13.48
C ASN A 215 -5.10 2.30 13.33
N ILE A 216 -5.03 1.55 12.22
CA ILE A 216 -3.85 0.74 11.88
C ILE A 216 -2.76 1.63 11.32
N ASP A 217 -3.17 2.51 10.41
CA ASP A 217 -2.28 3.32 9.62
C ASP A 217 -2.67 4.80 9.70
N TYR A 218 -2.29 5.39 10.82
CA TYR A 218 -2.76 6.70 11.25
C TYR A 218 -1.88 7.86 10.78
N HIS A 219 -0.76 7.55 10.09
CA HIS A 219 0.08 8.54 9.40
C HIS A 219 0.49 9.73 10.29
N ASP A 220 1.04 9.45 11.48
CA ASP A 220 1.59 10.50 12.35
C ASP A 220 3.03 10.84 11.94
N PRO A 221 3.59 11.99 12.38
CA PRO A 221 4.99 12.31 12.11
C PRO A 221 5.96 11.27 12.67
N PHE A 222 6.95 10.90 11.86
CA PHE A 222 8.09 10.11 12.31
C PHE A 222 9.12 11.01 12.99
N GLU A 223 8.99 11.25 14.30
CA GLU A 223 9.82 12.24 15.02
C GLU A 223 11.19 11.72 15.50
N ASP A 224 11.48 10.43 15.36
CA ASP A 224 12.77 9.86 15.75
C ASP A 224 13.84 10.14 14.69
N LYS A 225 14.86 10.92 15.06
CA LYS A 225 15.93 11.37 14.15
C LYS A 225 16.75 10.23 13.56
N GLU A 226 16.79 9.05 14.18
CA GLU A 226 17.53 7.91 13.65
C GLU A 226 16.96 7.42 12.29
N ILE A 227 15.72 7.80 11.93
CA ILE A 227 15.13 7.50 10.60
C ILE A 227 15.90 8.18 9.46
N ILE A 228 16.62 9.28 9.74
CA ILE A 228 17.46 9.96 8.74
C ILE A 228 18.56 9.02 8.21
N GLU A 229 19.04 8.08 9.03
CA GLU A 229 20.02 7.09 8.60
C GLU A 229 19.44 6.17 7.50
N VAL A 230 18.18 5.77 7.64
CA VAL A 230 17.46 4.99 6.61
C VAL A 230 17.35 5.79 5.32
N ILE A 231 16.88 7.04 5.41
CA ILE A 231 16.72 7.93 4.25
C ILE A 231 18.05 8.08 3.51
N ASN A 232 19.14 8.36 4.23
CA ASN A 232 20.47 8.57 3.64
C ASN A 232 21.11 7.28 3.09
N SER A 233 20.64 6.11 3.52
CA SER A 233 21.13 4.80 3.03
C SER A 233 20.55 4.39 1.67
N LEU A 234 19.53 5.09 1.18
CA LEU A 234 18.79 4.75 -0.03
C LEU A 234 18.97 5.85 -1.09
N PRO A 235 18.84 5.55 -2.39
CA PRO A 235 18.97 6.53 -3.46
C PRO A 235 17.69 7.37 -3.63
N ILE A 236 17.22 7.98 -2.53
CA ILE A 236 15.95 8.69 -2.47
C ILE A 236 15.97 9.93 -3.37
N LYS A 237 14.97 10.00 -4.25
CA LYS A 237 14.65 11.14 -5.10
C LYS A 237 13.40 11.87 -4.62
N TYR A 238 12.47 11.13 -4.02
CA TYR A 238 11.18 11.63 -3.59
C TYR A 238 10.96 11.33 -2.12
N LEU A 239 11.00 12.36 -1.27
CA LEU A 239 10.65 12.24 0.14
C LEU A 239 9.33 12.97 0.38
N VAL A 240 8.30 12.22 0.72
CA VAL A 240 6.93 12.73 0.93
C VAL A 240 6.60 12.62 2.40
N PHE A 241 6.13 13.71 3.01
CA PHE A 241 5.52 13.64 4.35
C PHE A 241 4.07 13.23 4.17
N GLU A 242 3.78 11.94 4.30
CA GLU A 242 2.44 11.42 4.14
C GLU A 242 1.72 11.44 5.49
N LEU A 243 0.94 12.49 5.73
CA LEU A 243 0.38 12.78 7.05
C LEU A 243 -1.14 12.94 6.95
N ILE A 244 -1.85 12.35 7.92
CA ILE A 244 -3.30 12.55 8.09
C ILE A 244 -3.55 13.56 9.21
N GLY A 245 -4.36 14.58 8.93
CA GLY A 245 -4.84 15.55 9.91
C GLY A 245 -6.31 15.89 9.65
N ASN A 246 -7.09 16.07 10.72
CA ASN A 246 -8.52 16.40 10.64
C ASN A 246 -8.76 17.90 10.43
N THR A 247 -7.75 18.71 10.72
CA THR A 247 -7.78 20.16 10.52
C THR A 247 -6.50 20.63 9.88
N ARG A 248 -6.55 21.82 9.27
CA ARG A 248 -5.36 22.47 8.72
C ARG A 248 -4.29 22.73 9.78
N GLU A 249 -4.70 23.19 10.97
CA GLU A 249 -3.78 23.46 12.09
C GLU A 249 -3.09 22.19 12.57
N GLU A 250 -3.82 21.08 12.68
CA GLU A 250 -3.26 19.77 13.02
C GLU A 250 -2.23 19.32 11.97
N LEU A 251 -2.57 19.43 10.68
CA LEU A 251 -1.65 19.05 9.60
C LEU A 251 -0.40 19.95 9.57
N GLU A 252 -0.54 21.27 9.75
CA GLU A 252 0.58 22.20 9.85
C GLU A 252 1.49 21.86 11.04
N ASN A 253 0.92 21.54 12.21
CA ASN A 253 1.69 21.09 13.37
C ASN A 253 2.46 19.79 13.11
N LYS A 254 1.81 18.80 12.48
CA LYS A 254 2.43 17.52 12.12
C LYS A 254 3.58 17.71 11.13
N ILE A 255 3.41 18.55 10.11
CA ILE A 255 4.47 18.88 9.15
C ILE A 255 5.66 19.53 9.88
N GLN A 256 5.42 20.47 10.79
CA GLN A 256 6.50 21.10 11.55
C GLN A 256 7.28 20.09 12.40
N ARG A 257 6.58 19.23 13.15
CA ARG A 257 7.19 18.15 13.95
C ARG A 257 8.03 17.20 13.09
N GLN A 258 7.50 16.76 11.94
CA GLN A 258 8.22 15.93 10.99
C GLN A 258 9.47 16.65 10.44
N TRP A 259 9.38 17.95 10.17
CA TRP A 259 10.49 18.74 9.63
C TRP A 259 11.62 18.95 10.64
N GLU A 260 11.33 19.01 11.94
CA GLU A 260 12.36 19.19 12.99
C GLU A 260 13.42 18.08 13.01
N ILE A 261 13.12 16.88 12.49
CA ILE A 261 14.11 15.79 12.45
C ILE A 261 15.25 16.06 11.44
N PHE A 262 15.03 16.95 10.47
CA PHE A 262 15.99 17.32 9.43
C PHE A 262 16.88 18.52 9.82
N LYS A 263 16.68 19.07 11.02
CA LYS A 263 17.50 20.13 11.59
C LYS A 263 18.54 19.57 12.56
#